data_AF-A0A814RK74-F1
#
_entry.id   AF-A0A814RK74-F1
#
_cell.length_a   1.000
_cell.length_b   1.000
_cell.length_c   1.000
_cell.angle_alpha   90.00
_cell.angle_beta   90.00
_cell.angle_gamma   90.00
#
_symmetry.space_group_name_H-M   'P 1'
#
loop_
_entity.id
_entity.type
_entity.pdbx_description
1 polymer ?
#
loop_
_entity_poly.entity_id
_entity_poly.type
_entity_poly.pdbx_seq_one_letter_code
_entity_poly.pdbx_strand_id
1 'polypeptide(L)'
;MADDEFDQVSQILFDGVDSLSNIGSPGTLIPMTDNTRTVLCSEDFNNVIVVATQFGHSLCLVFALNGCTEIFLNDETEDQDFVENCLQWLARGYDTEFESINDTDSMDNVARAGKILIWNGREAKNDSFMSDLCAYLQDGGSLICGATAWG
;
A
#
# COMPACT_ATOMS: atom_id res chain seq x y z
N MET A 1 -0.95 -14.41 -10.93
CA MET A 1 -0.50 -14.56 -9.55
C MET A 1 -1.16 -15.81 -9.02
N ALA A 2 -0.38 -16.82 -8.65
CA ALA A 2 -0.93 -18.01 -7.99
C ALA A 2 -1.30 -17.63 -6.55
N ASP A 3 -2.34 -18.24 -5.96
CA ASP A 3 -2.73 -17.99 -4.56
C ASP A 3 -1.53 -18.13 -3.60
N ASP A 4 -0.58 -19.01 -3.94
CA ASP A 4 0.67 -19.24 -3.22
C ASP A 4 1.58 -18.00 -3.11
N GLU A 5 1.54 -17.06 -4.06
CA GLU A 5 2.35 -15.83 -4.02
C GLU A 5 1.77 -14.82 -3.03
N PHE A 6 0.44 -14.79 -2.86
CA PHE A 6 -0.20 -13.89 -1.91
C PHE A 6 0.06 -14.32 -0.47
N ASP A 7 0.11 -15.63 -0.20
CA ASP A 7 0.44 -16.17 1.12
C ASP A 7 1.90 -15.95 1.52
N GLN A 8 2.78 -15.71 0.53
CA GLN A 8 4.20 -15.43 0.73
C GLN A 8 4.55 -13.93 0.67
N VAL A 9 3.53 -13.05 0.71
CA VAL A 9 3.73 -11.61 0.54
C VAL A 9 4.77 -11.04 1.51
N SER A 10 4.80 -11.48 2.77
CA SER A 10 5.80 -11.00 3.72
C SER A 10 7.22 -11.36 3.28
N GLN A 11 7.47 -12.60 2.82
CA GLN A 11 8.79 -12.99 2.33
C GLN A 11 9.18 -12.23 1.06
N ILE A 12 8.22 -11.98 0.15
CA ILE A 12 8.47 -11.24 -1.09
C ILE A 12 8.84 -9.79 -0.79
N LEU A 13 8.07 -9.11 0.07
CA LEU A 13 8.29 -7.69 0.34
C LEU A 13 9.60 -7.43 1.08
N PHE A 14 10.07 -8.38 1.87
CA PHE A 14 11.29 -8.26 2.67
C PHE A 14 12.49 -9.03 2.09
N ASP A 15 12.42 -9.52 0.85
CA ASP A 15 13.58 -10.18 0.23
C ASP A 15 14.74 -9.19 0.09
N GLY A 16 15.90 -9.53 0.65
CA GLY A 16 17.06 -8.64 0.72
C GLY A 16 16.95 -7.46 1.70
N VAL A 17 15.84 -7.32 2.44
CA VAL A 17 15.62 -6.22 3.39
C VAL A 17 15.99 -6.66 4.81
N ASP A 18 17.13 -6.18 5.32
CA ASP A 18 17.59 -6.51 6.67
C ASP A 18 16.86 -5.71 7.77
N SER A 19 16.50 -4.47 7.48
CA SER A 19 15.83 -3.57 8.42
C SER A 19 15.06 -2.48 7.69
N LEU A 20 14.01 -1.95 8.31
CA LEU A 20 13.33 -0.73 7.88
C LEU A 20 13.62 0.41 8.85
N SER A 21 13.75 1.61 8.30
CA SER A 21 13.81 2.82 9.10
C SER A 21 12.57 2.94 10.00
N ASN A 22 12.77 3.41 11.23
CA ASN A 22 11.67 3.66 12.14
C ASN A 22 10.93 4.92 11.72
N ILE A 23 9.87 4.77 10.92
CA ILE A 23 9.13 5.87 10.32
C ILE A 23 7.79 6.04 11.01
N GLY A 24 7.57 7.24 11.54
CA GLY A 24 6.27 7.64 12.06
C GLY A 24 5.95 7.16 13.47
N SER A 25 4.66 7.26 13.80
CA SER A 25 4.09 6.75 15.05
C SER A 25 3.15 5.59 14.73
N PRO A 26 3.24 4.46 15.46
CA PRO A 26 2.44 3.27 15.18
C PRO A 26 0.95 3.50 15.48
N GLY A 27 0.12 3.29 14.48
CA GLY A 27 -1.28 2.94 14.63
C GLY A 27 -1.48 1.43 14.76
N THR A 28 -2.73 0.99 14.77
CA THR A 28 -3.09 -0.43 14.84
C THR A 28 -4.00 -0.78 13.68
N LEU A 29 -3.59 -1.75 12.87
CA LEU A 29 -4.44 -2.37 11.85
C LEU A 29 -5.07 -3.65 12.41
N ILE A 30 -6.33 -3.89 12.04
CA ILE A 30 -7.03 -5.13 12.38
C ILE A 30 -7.45 -5.79 11.07
N PRO A 31 -6.75 -6.83 10.59
CA PRO A 31 -7.18 -7.58 9.41
C PRO A 31 -8.49 -8.32 9.73
N MET A 32 -9.55 -8.07 8.94
CA MET A 32 -10.89 -8.61 9.19
C MET A 32 -11.38 -9.59 8.14
N THR A 33 -10.58 -9.89 7.09
CA THR A 33 -11.02 -10.70 5.96
C THR A 33 -10.02 -11.78 5.58
N ASP A 34 -10.50 -12.88 5.00
CA ASP A 34 -9.67 -13.97 4.49
C ASP A 34 -8.77 -13.55 3.32
N ASN A 35 -9.05 -12.39 2.71
CA ASN A 35 -8.28 -11.79 1.63
C ASN A 35 -7.22 -10.81 2.13
N THR A 36 -6.95 -10.80 3.44
CA THR A 36 -5.95 -9.94 4.07
C THR A 36 -4.85 -10.79 4.69
N ARG A 37 -3.61 -10.34 4.57
CA ARG A 37 -2.43 -10.94 5.20
C ARG A 37 -1.69 -9.88 6.00
N THR A 38 -1.33 -10.24 7.21
CA THR A 38 -0.38 -9.48 8.01
C THR A 38 1.00 -9.59 7.36
N VAL A 39 1.59 -8.46 7.03
CA VAL A 39 2.92 -8.37 6.41
C VAL A 39 4.00 -8.11 7.45
N LEU A 40 3.74 -7.15 8.35
CA LEU A 40 4.67 -6.72 9.39
C LEU A 40 3.90 -6.42 10.68
N CYS A 41 4.43 -6.89 11.81
CA CYS A 41 4.02 -6.50 13.15
C CYS A 41 5.16 -5.77 13.86
N SER A 42 4.86 -5.02 14.92
CA SER A 42 5.88 -4.58 15.86
C SER A 42 6.36 -5.75 16.73
N GLU A 43 7.21 -5.47 17.74
CA GLU A 43 7.63 -6.47 18.73
C GLU A 43 6.45 -7.16 19.43
N ASP A 44 5.31 -6.47 19.53
CA ASP A 44 4.04 -7.08 19.94
C ASP A 44 3.25 -7.48 18.69
N PHE A 45 3.08 -8.79 18.49
CA PHE A 45 2.39 -9.36 17.35
C PHE A 45 0.94 -8.88 17.18
N ASN A 46 0.32 -8.31 18.21
CA ASN A 46 -1.01 -7.70 18.13
C ASN A 46 -0.99 -6.31 17.47
N ASN A 47 0.17 -5.69 17.34
CA ASN A 47 0.36 -4.39 16.70
C ASN A 47 0.79 -4.60 15.25
N VAL A 48 -0.20 -4.82 14.40
CA VAL A 48 0.01 -4.96 12.96
C VAL A 48 0.33 -3.59 12.35
N ILE A 49 1.48 -3.52 11.69
CA ILE A 49 2.03 -2.32 11.06
C ILE A 49 1.66 -2.27 9.58
N VAL A 50 1.78 -3.40 8.87
CA VAL A 50 1.48 -3.49 7.45
C VAL A 50 0.56 -4.66 7.20
N VAL A 51 -0.49 -4.43 6.41
CA VAL A 51 -1.31 -5.50 5.83
C VAL A 51 -1.28 -5.42 4.32
N ALA A 52 -1.26 -6.58 3.69
CA ALA A 52 -1.58 -6.76 2.29
C ALA A 52 -3.03 -7.22 2.18
N THR A 53 -3.80 -6.66 1.26
CA THR A 53 -5.18 -7.09 1.04
C THR A 53 -5.51 -7.17 -0.43
N GLN A 54 -6.32 -8.16 -0.79
CA GLN A 54 -6.93 -8.25 -2.11
C GLN A 54 -8.32 -7.63 -2.09
N PHE A 55 -8.60 -6.78 -3.07
CA PHE A 55 -9.93 -6.21 -3.29
C PHE A 55 -10.31 -6.39 -4.76
N GLY A 56 -11.22 -7.33 -5.04
CA GLY A 56 -11.51 -7.72 -6.42
C GLY A 56 -10.28 -8.30 -7.10
N HIS A 57 -9.82 -7.65 -8.17
CA HIS A 57 -8.60 -8.03 -8.88
C HIS A 57 -7.36 -7.29 -8.40
N SER A 58 -7.46 -6.38 -7.44
CA SER A 58 -6.35 -5.52 -7.03
C SER A 58 -5.59 -6.01 -5.81
N LEU A 59 -4.36 -5.49 -5.68
CA LEU A 59 -3.55 -5.60 -4.48
C LEU A 59 -3.46 -4.23 -3.81
N CYS A 60 -3.60 -4.24 -2.50
CA CYS A 60 -3.39 -3.06 -1.69
C CYS A 60 -2.41 -3.35 -0.56
N LEU A 61 -1.53 -2.41 -0.27
CA LEU A 61 -0.74 -2.35 0.96
C LEU A 61 -1.28 -1.22 1.84
N VAL A 62 -1.52 -1.52 3.10
CA VAL A 62 -2.00 -0.54 4.08
C VAL A 62 -1.02 -0.49 5.24
N PHE A 63 -0.55 0.72 5.54
CA PHE A 63 0.43 1.03 6.57
C PHE A 63 -0.24 1.72 7.76
N ALA A 64 0.03 1.24 8.96
CA ALA A 64 -0.45 1.82 10.21
C ALA A 64 0.43 3.00 10.69
N LEU A 65 1.52 3.30 9.99
CA LEU A 65 2.54 4.28 10.39
C LEU A 65 2.43 5.57 9.58
N ASN A 66 2.46 6.71 10.26
CA ASN A 66 2.50 8.02 9.62
C ASN A 66 3.79 8.19 8.82
N GLY A 67 3.70 8.66 7.58
CA GLY A 67 4.87 8.92 6.76
C GLY A 67 5.49 7.69 6.11
N CYS A 68 4.99 6.47 6.38
CA CYS A 68 5.43 5.28 5.62
C CYS A 68 5.05 5.35 4.14
N THR A 69 4.09 6.18 3.75
CA THR A 69 3.85 6.43 2.32
C THR A 69 4.86 7.39 1.70
N GLU A 70 5.60 8.16 2.51
CA GLU A 70 6.56 9.17 2.03
C GLU A 70 7.84 8.53 1.49
N ILE A 71 8.23 7.32 1.95
CA ILE A 71 9.37 6.59 1.39
C ILE A 71 9.17 6.25 -0.08
N PHE A 72 7.92 5.99 -0.49
CA PHE A 72 7.59 5.70 -1.89
C PHE A 72 7.65 6.93 -2.78
N LEU A 73 7.69 8.13 -2.19
CA LEU A 73 7.78 9.41 -2.89
C LEU A 73 9.19 10.01 -2.80
N ASN A 74 10.13 9.32 -2.14
CA ASN A 74 11.48 9.80 -1.90
C ASN A 74 12.52 8.84 -2.52
N ASP A 75 13.07 9.24 -3.65
CA ASP A 75 14.10 8.47 -4.37
C ASP A 75 15.42 8.30 -3.60
N GLU A 76 15.63 9.07 -2.52
CA GLU A 76 16.83 8.99 -1.68
C GLU A 76 16.60 8.19 -0.38
N THR A 77 15.52 7.40 -0.30
CA THR A 77 15.24 6.59 0.89
C THR A 77 16.27 5.46 1.10
N GLU A 78 16.66 5.22 2.35
CA GLU A 78 17.51 4.07 2.71
C GLU A 78 16.75 2.74 2.59
N ASP A 79 15.41 2.78 2.53
CA ASP A 79 14.52 1.62 2.43
C ASP A 79 14.20 1.24 0.95
N GLN A 80 15.10 1.54 0.01
CA GLN A 80 14.85 1.43 -1.42
C GLN A 80 14.49 -0.01 -1.86
N ASP A 81 15.19 -1.03 -1.34
CA ASP A 81 14.92 -2.43 -1.68
C ASP A 81 13.48 -2.83 -1.30
N PHE A 82 13.01 -2.37 -0.14
CA PHE A 82 11.62 -2.61 0.29
C PHE A 82 10.61 -1.90 -0.61
N VAL A 83 10.89 -0.66 -1.00
CA VAL A 83 10.04 0.12 -1.92
C VAL A 83 9.94 -0.60 -3.27
N GLU A 84 11.06 -1.04 -3.83
CA GLU A 84 11.10 -1.76 -5.11
C GLU A 84 10.33 -3.07 -5.04
N ASN A 85 10.52 -3.87 -3.99
CA ASN A 85 9.78 -5.12 -3.79
C ASN A 85 8.27 -4.87 -3.70
N CYS A 86 7.84 -3.84 -2.97
CA CYS A 86 6.44 -3.44 -2.87
C CYS A 86 5.86 -3.04 -4.23
N LEU A 87 6.55 -2.18 -4.97
CA LEU A 87 6.07 -1.71 -6.27
C LEU A 87 6.00 -2.86 -7.28
N GLN A 88 7.01 -3.73 -7.33
CA GLN A 88 7.01 -4.91 -8.21
C GLN A 88 5.87 -5.88 -7.88
N TRP A 89 5.66 -6.17 -6.60
CA TRP A 89 4.58 -7.04 -6.16
C TRP A 89 3.20 -6.48 -6.53
N LEU A 90 2.99 -5.18 -6.31
CA LEU A 90 1.76 -4.48 -6.68
C LEU A 90 1.53 -4.39 -8.19
N ALA A 91 2.60 -4.22 -8.97
CA ALA A 91 2.54 -4.11 -10.43
C ALA A 91 2.29 -5.46 -11.12
N ARG A 92 2.53 -6.59 -10.45
CA ARG A 92 2.25 -7.94 -10.99
C ARG A 92 2.88 -8.22 -12.38
N GLY A 93 4.07 -7.66 -12.63
CA GLY A 93 4.76 -7.79 -13.91
C GLY A 93 4.37 -6.76 -14.98
N TYR A 94 3.53 -5.78 -14.64
CA TYR A 94 3.37 -4.54 -15.41
C TYR A 94 4.42 -3.50 -15.00
N ASP A 95 4.45 -2.36 -15.70
CA ASP A 95 5.31 -1.23 -15.34
C ASP A 95 4.96 -0.73 -13.93
N THR A 96 5.98 -0.45 -13.11
CA THR A 96 5.85 -0.01 -11.72
C THR A 96 5.52 1.48 -11.59
N GLU A 97 4.83 2.06 -12.57
CA GLU A 97 4.45 3.47 -12.54
C GLU A 97 3.47 3.73 -11.40
N PHE A 98 3.78 4.72 -10.57
CA PHE A 98 2.95 5.12 -9.45
C PHE A 98 2.58 6.61 -9.49
N GLU A 99 1.50 6.95 -8.80
CA GLU A 99 0.99 8.31 -8.72
C GLU A 99 0.50 8.61 -7.29
N SER A 100 0.95 9.73 -6.74
CA SER A 100 0.44 10.25 -5.46
C SER A 100 -0.92 10.90 -5.67
N ILE A 101 -1.91 10.52 -4.87
CA ILE A 101 -3.27 11.09 -4.89
C ILE A 101 -3.58 11.94 -3.65
N ASN A 102 -2.55 12.34 -2.89
CA ASN A 102 -2.71 13.13 -1.67
C ASN A 102 -3.42 14.46 -1.93
N ASP A 103 -2.99 15.22 -2.93
CA ASP A 103 -3.52 16.55 -3.27
C ASP A 103 -4.58 16.52 -4.39
N THR A 104 -5.05 15.32 -4.76
CA THR A 104 -5.99 15.13 -5.86
C THR A 104 -7.43 15.09 -5.35
N ASP A 105 -8.31 15.93 -5.90
CA ASP A 105 -9.73 15.99 -5.52
C ASP A 105 -10.66 15.17 -6.45
N SER A 106 -10.15 14.68 -7.58
CA SER A 106 -10.89 13.86 -8.55
C SER A 106 -10.00 12.78 -9.18
N MET A 107 -10.58 11.60 -9.39
CA MET A 107 -9.92 10.48 -10.08
C MET A 107 -9.87 10.64 -11.61
N ASP A 108 -10.45 11.71 -12.18
CA ASP A 108 -10.53 11.92 -13.64
C ASP A 108 -9.16 11.96 -14.35
N ASN A 109 -8.13 12.43 -13.64
CA ASN A 109 -6.77 12.56 -14.18
C ASN A 109 -5.91 11.30 -13.98
N VAL A 110 -6.40 10.30 -13.24
CA VAL A 110 -5.68 9.06 -13.00
C VAL A 110 -5.81 8.16 -14.23
N ALA A 111 -4.72 8.02 -14.99
CA ALA A 111 -4.71 7.13 -16.15
C ALA A 111 -4.95 5.67 -15.72
N ARG A 112 -5.97 5.02 -16.29
CA ARG A 112 -6.41 3.65 -15.97
C ARG A 112 -5.46 2.54 -16.45
N ALA A 113 -4.24 2.88 -16.85
CA ALA A 113 -3.26 1.92 -17.33
C ALA A 113 -2.44 1.36 -16.14
N GLY A 114 -2.99 0.41 -15.39
CA GLY A 114 -2.22 -0.47 -14.49
C GLY A 114 -1.33 0.19 -13.42
N LYS A 115 -1.60 1.46 -13.07
CA LYS A 115 -0.78 2.23 -12.12
C LYS A 115 -0.90 1.73 -10.67
N ILE A 116 0.02 2.20 -9.83
CA ILE A 116 -0.06 2.10 -8.37
C ILE A 116 -0.41 3.48 -7.81
N LEU A 117 -1.48 3.59 -7.03
CA LEU A 117 -1.80 4.85 -6.35
C LEU A 117 -1.18 4.86 -4.96
N ILE A 118 -0.71 6.03 -4.53
CA ILE A 118 -0.19 6.26 -3.18
C ILE A 118 -1.06 7.30 -2.50
N TRP A 119 -1.62 6.95 -1.35
CA TRP A 119 -2.45 7.83 -0.55
C TRP A 119 -2.02 7.80 0.92
N ASN A 120 -1.70 8.93 1.51
CA ASN A 120 -1.29 9.04 2.91
C ASN A 120 -2.46 9.04 3.91
N GLY A 121 -3.71 9.07 3.44
CA GLY A 121 -4.90 9.08 4.30
C GLY A 121 -5.10 10.35 5.15
N ARG A 122 -4.27 11.41 4.97
CA ARG A 122 -4.36 12.67 5.76
C ARG A 122 -5.66 13.41 5.53
N GLU A 123 -6.07 13.49 4.27
CA GLU A 123 -7.23 14.28 3.87
C GLU A 123 -8.40 13.38 3.52
N ALA A 124 -9.54 13.65 4.16
CA ALA A 124 -10.79 13.00 3.83
C ALA A 124 -11.17 13.36 2.39
N LYS A 125 -11.36 12.33 1.56
CA LYS A 125 -11.86 12.47 0.20
C LYS A 125 -13.39 12.36 0.20
N ASN A 126 -14.03 13.03 -0.75
CA ASN A 126 -15.49 13.01 -0.87
C ASN A 126 -16.00 11.64 -1.36
N ASP A 127 -17.30 11.39 -1.19
CA ASP A 127 -17.92 10.11 -1.55
C ASP A 127 -17.74 9.74 -3.03
N SER A 128 -17.76 10.74 -3.94
CA SER A 128 -17.54 10.51 -5.37
C SER A 128 -16.14 9.97 -5.63
N PHE A 129 -15.14 10.62 -5.05
CA PHE A 129 -13.74 10.19 -5.13
C PHE A 129 -13.57 8.77 -4.60
N MET A 130 -14.17 8.48 -3.42
CA MET A 130 -14.09 7.14 -2.82
C MET A 130 -14.77 6.08 -3.71
N SER A 131 -15.89 6.42 -4.35
CA SER A 131 -16.57 5.54 -5.30
C SER A 131 -15.69 5.26 -6.53
N ASP A 132 -15.05 6.29 -7.09
CA ASP A 132 -14.19 6.14 -8.26
C ASP A 132 -12.91 5.38 -7.93
N LEU A 133 -12.33 5.60 -6.74
CA LEU A 133 -11.21 4.81 -6.23
C LEU A 133 -11.60 3.35 -6.07
N CYS A 134 -12.78 3.05 -5.51
CA CYS A 134 -13.27 1.67 -5.42
C CYS A 134 -13.42 1.03 -6.81
N ALA A 135 -13.96 1.75 -7.78
CA ALA A 135 -14.09 1.26 -9.15
C ALA A 135 -12.72 0.98 -9.79
N TYR A 136 -11.76 1.89 -9.59
CA TYR A 136 -10.37 1.71 -10.03
C TYR A 136 -9.72 0.45 -9.44
N LEU A 137 -9.93 0.18 -8.14
CA LEU A 137 -9.45 -1.05 -7.49
C LEU A 137 -10.23 -2.29 -7.93
N GLN A 138 -11.47 -2.18 -8.38
CA GLN A 138 -12.19 -3.34 -8.94
C GLN A 138 -11.67 -3.72 -10.32
N ASP A 139 -11.24 -2.71 -11.10
CA ASP A 139 -10.69 -2.86 -12.45
C ASP A 139 -9.22 -3.32 -12.47
N GLY A 140 -8.58 -3.53 -11.31
CA GLY A 140 -7.24 -4.11 -11.20
C GLY A 140 -6.12 -3.11 -10.90
N GLY A 141 -6.43 -1.85 -10.62
CA GLY A 141 -5.43 -0.86 -10.18
C GLY A 141 -4.97 -1.08 -8.73
N SER A 142 -3.72 -0.77 -8.39
CA SER A 142 -3.15 -1.08 -7.08
C SER A 142 -3.09 0.14 -6.16
N LEU A 143 -3.03 -0.07 -4.83
CA LEU A 143 -3.00 1.02 -3.84
C LEU A 143 -2.00 0.78 -2.71
N ILE A 144 -1.23 1.81 -2.38
CA ILE A 144 -0.51 1.95 -1.13
C ILE A 144 -1.22 3.03 -0.31
N CYS A 145 -1.65 2.69 0.91
CA CYS A 145 -2.41 3.59 1.76
C CYS A 145 -1.82 3.72 3.17
N GLY A 146 -1.70 4.95 3.67
CA GLY A 146 -1.48 5.25 5.07
C GLY A 146 -2.80 5.30 5.82
N ALA A 147 -2.94 4.50 6.88
CA ALA A 147 -4.15 4.40 7.69
C ALA A 147 -3.89 4.96 9.09
N THR A 148 -3.57 6.26 9.18
CA THR A 148 -3.50 6.94 10.49
C THR A 148 -4.35 8.19 10.51
N ALA A 149 -4.94 8.46 11.68
CA ALA A 149 -5.79 9.64 11.92
C ALA A 149 -5.02 10.97 11.84
N TRP A 150 -3.69 10.92 11.77
CA TRP A 150 -2.80 12.09 11.74
C TRP A 150 -1.98 12.16 10.44
N GLY A 151 -2.22 11.23 9.51
CA GLY A 151 -1.42 11.02 8.29
C GLY A 151 -0.41 9.91 8.33
#